data_AF-A8FX28-F1
#
_entry.id   AF-A8FX28-F1
#
_cell.length_a   1.000
_cell.length_b   1.000
_cell.length_c   1.000
_cell.angle_alpha   90.00
_cell.angle_beta   90.00
_cell.angle_gamma   90.00
#
_symmetry.space_group_name_H-M   'P 1'
#
loop_
_entity.id
_entity.type
_entity.pdbx_description
1 polymer ?
#
loop_
_entity_poly.entity_id
_entity_poly.type
_entity_poly.pdbx_seq_one_letter_code
_entity_poly.pdbx_strand_id
1 'polypeptide(L)'
;MIALRQAIGDFMLTVTQLVRKCGISRASILYYERENLLTPAFRSDNGYRWYGEREIERLKAIVSYRSFGIAVANIGTLLDRNGGQSQTQILKDHFNELEKEIALLKDQQKAILALLQEPKLLEENMVTKERWVEIMKASGFDEQAMRTWHQNFEKMEPEEHQKFLESLGIDDEEIAAIRKP
;
A
#
# COMPACT_ATOMS: atom_id res chain seq x y z
N MET A 1 18.26 -38.87 -22.97
CA MET A 1 17.72 -37.60 -23.53
C MET A 1 16.25 -37.36 -23.20
N ILE A 2 15.36 -38.37 -23.25
CA ILE A 2 13.92 -38.17 -22.95
C ILE A 2 13.65 -37.93 -21.44
N ALA A 3 14.33 -38.66 -20.55
CA ALA A 3 14.14 -38.52 -19.09
C ALA A 3 14.57 -37.16 -18.51
N LEU A 4 15.63 -36.54 -19.06
CA LEU A 4 16.09 -35.21 -18.61
C LEU A 4 15.09 -34.11 -19.00
N ARG A 5 14.42 -34.28 -20.15
CA ARG A 5 13.39 -33.35 -20.65
C ARG A 5 12.11 -33.42 -19.81
N GLN A 6 11.80 -34.59 -19.26
CA GLN A 6 10.65 -34.80 -18.39
C GLN A 6 10.90 -34.28 -16.98
N ALA A 7 12.10 -34.49 -16.42
CA ALA A 7 12.49 -33.95 -15.12
C ALA A 7 12.60 -32.40 -15.09
N ILE A 8 13.05 -31.76 -16.18
CA ILE A 8 13.05 -30.29 -16.30
C ILE A 8 11.60 -29.75 -16.38
N GLY A 9 10.68 -30.49 -17.01
CA GLY A 9 9.27 -30.12 -17.11
C GLY A 9 8.52 -30.12 -15.78
N ASP A 10 9.01 -30.86 -14.78
CA ASP A 10 8.38 -30.95 -13.45
C ASP A 10 8.80 -29.82 -12.50
N PHE A 11 9.97 -29.19 -12.71
CA PHE A 11 10.51 -28.14 -11.83
C PHE A 11 10.64 -26.76 -12.49
N MET A 12 10.49 -26.67 -13.81
CA MET A 12 10.62 -25.42 -14.56
C MET A 12 9.41 -25.16 -15.44
N LEU A 13 9.09 -23.88 -15.58
CA LEU A 13 7.91 -23.42 -16.31
C LEU A 13 8.32 -22.72 -17.58
N THR A 14 7.58 -22.97 -18.65
CA THR A 14 7.59 -22.09 -19.83
C THR A 14 6.88 -20.76 -19.51
N VAL A 15 7.08 -19.74 -20.34
CA VAL A 15 6.35 -18.46 -20.23
C VAL A 15 4.84 -18.67 -20.09
N THR A 16 4.24 -19.57 -20.87
CA THR A 16 2.80 -19.82 -20.85
C THR A 16 2.35 -20.42 -19.52
N GLN A 17 3.14 -21.34 -18.95
CA GLN A 17 2.85 -21.90 -17.63
C GLN A 17 3.07 -20.87 -16.52
N LEU A 18 4.08 -20.01 -16.65
CA LEU A 18 4.36 -18.93 -15.71
C LEU A 18 3.23 -17.90 -15.67
N VAL A 19 2.70 -17.50 -16.84
CA VAL A 19 1.50 -16.67 -16.98
C VAL A 19 0.33 -17.25 -16.18
N ARG A 20 0.05 -18.55 -16.35
CA ARG A 20 -1.05 -19.23 -15.66
C ARG A 20 -0.81 -19.31 -14.14
N LYS A 21 0.42 -19.58 -13.72
CA LYS A 21 0.77 -19.74 -12.30
C LYS A 21 0.76 -18.42 -11.55
N CYS A 22 1.24 -17.35 -12.16
CA CYS A 22 1.40 -16.05 -11.52
C CYS A 22 0.27 -15.05 -11.80
N GLY A 23 -0.69 -15.41 -12.68
CA GLY A 23 -1.84 -14.56 -12.98
C GLY A 23 -1.51 -13.25 -13.69
N ILE A 24 -0.38 -13.18 -14.41
CA ILE A 24 0.06 -11.97 -15.12
C ILE A 24 0.19 -12.21 -16.62
N SER A 25 0.09 -11.13 -17.40
CA SER A 25 0.17 -11.24 -18.85
C SER A 25 1.56 -11.68 -19.34
N ARG A 26 1.60 -12.35 -20.49
CA ARG A 26 2.86 -12.65 -21.20
C ARG A 26 3.65 -11.37 -21.52
N ALA A 27 2.95 -10.29 -21.86
CA ALA A 27 3.57 -9.01 -22.15
C ALA A 27 4.31 -8.45 -20.93
N SER A 28 3.75 -8.63 -19.72
CA SER A 28 4.38 -8.22 -18.45
C SER A 28 5.68 -8.99 -18.19
N ILE A 29 5.68 -10.32 -18.36
CA ILE A 29 6.90 -11.14 -18.20
C ILE A 29 7.99 -10.69 -19.19
N LEU A 30 7.63 -10.52 -20.47
CA LEU A 30 8.58 -10.07 -21.49
C LEU A 30 9.05 -8.63 -21.26
N TYR A 31 8.22 -7.79 -20.66
CA TYR A 31 8.61 -6.45 -20.25
C TYR A 31 9.65 -6.51 -19.12
N TYR A 32 9.43 -7.31 -18.08
CA TYR A 32 10.41 -7.50 -17.00
C TYR A 32 11.73 -8.10 -17.50
N GLU A 33 11.71 -8.95 -18.53
CA GLU A 33 12.94 -9.38 -19.23
C GLU A 33 13.67 -8.22 -19.91
N ARG A 34 12.96 -7.34 -20.61
CA ARG A 34 13.58 -6.18 -21.26
C ARG A 34 14.19 -5.21 -20.26
N GLU A 35 13.54 -5.03 -19.11
CA GLU A 35 14.05 -4.21 -18.00
C GLU A 35 15.13 -4.94 -17.16
N ASN A 36 15.57 -6.14 -17.57
CA ASN A 36 16.53 -6.98 -16.84
C ASN A 36 16.12 -7.34 -15.40
N LEU A 37 14.84 -7.20 -15.07
CA LEU A 37 14.30 -7.56 -13.76
C LEU A 37 14.03 -9.05 -13.64
N LEU A 38 13.80 -9.75 -14.75
CA LEU A 38 13.61 -11.19 -14.76
C LEU A 38 14.36 -11.78 -15.94
N THR A 39 15.23 -12.74 -15.71
CA THR A 39 15.89 -13.48 -16.80
C THR A 39 15.48 -14.94 -16.73
N PRO A 40 15.25 -15.62 -17.87
CA PRO A 40 14.97 -17.05 -17.84
C PRO A 40 16.21 -17.81 -17.34
N ALA A 41 16.00 -18.88 -16.57
CA ALA A 41 17.07 -19.75 -16.07
C ALA A 41 17.93 -20.28 -17.22
N PHE A 42 17.28 -20.68 -18.32
CA PHE A 42 17.95 -21.00 -19.57
C PHE A 42 17.01 -20.89 -20.77
N ARG A 43 17.57 -20.96 -21.97
CA ARG A 43 16.85 -21.13 -23.24
C ARG A 43 17.19 -22.48 -23.82
N SER A 44 16.19 -23.28 -24.19
CA SER A 44 16.40 -24.57 -24.85
C SER A 44 16.79 -24.39 -26.31
N ASP A 45 17.32 -25.45 -26.94
CA ASP A 45 17.81 -25.44 -28.33
C ASP A 45 16.77 -24.98 -29.36
N ASN A 46 15.48 -25.19 -29.07
CA ASN A 46 14.35 -24.73 -29.88
C ASN A 46 13.88 -23.30 -29.53
N GLY A 47 14.66 -22.55 -28.75
CA GLY A 47 14.42 -21.15 -28.41
C GLY A 47 13.40 -20.89 -27.29
N TYR A 48 12.87 -21.92 -26.63
CA TYR A 48 11.91 -21.74 -25.53
C TYR A 48 12.62 -21.27 -24.26
N ARG A 49 11.95 -20.36 -23.53
CA ARG A 49 12.40 -19.84 -22.24
C ARG A 49 11.86 -20.71 -21.12
N TRP A 50 12.73 -21.04 -20.17
CA TRP A 50 12.41 -21.82 -18.99
C TRP A 50 12.76 -21.02 -17.72
N TYR A 51 11.84 -21.03 -16.75
CA TYR A 51 11.97 -20.33 -15.48
C TYR A 51 11.89 -21.37 -14.36
N GLY A 52 12.91 -21.41 -13.51
CA GLY A 52 12.92 -22.26 -12.33
C GLY A 52 12.34 -21.55 -11.11
N GLU A 53 12.49 -22.20 -9.97
CA GLU A 53 11.99 -21.70 -8.69
C GLU A 53 12.51 -20.28 -8.35
N ARG A 54 13.79 -20.00 -8.60
CA ARG A 54 14.39 -18.68 -8.34
C ARG A 54 13.74 -17.58 -9.16
N GLU A 55 13.51 -17.83 -10.45
CA GLU A 55 12.86 -16.88 -11.34
C GLU A 55 11.37 -16.70 -10.98
N ILE A 56 10.71 -17.76 -10.53
CA ILE A 56 9.33 -17.70 -10.05
C ILE A 56 9.25 -16.83 -8.79
N GLU A 57 10.12 -17.04 -7.80
CA GLU A 57 10.14 -16.23 -6.57
C GLU A 57 10.51 -14.77 -6.87
N ARG A 58 11.48 -14.54 -7.77
CA ARG A 58 11.80 -13.19 -8.24
C ARG A 58 10.60 -12.52 -8.92
N LEU A 59 9.88 -13.25 -9.76
CA LEU A 59 8.68 -12.73 -10.42
C LEU A 59 7.56 -12.41 -9.41
N LYS A 60 7.34 -13.26 -8.40
CA LYS A 60 6.39 -12.96 -7.32
C LYS A 60 6.76 -11.65 -6.61
N ALA A 61 8.03 -11.46 -6.28
CA ALA A 61 8.50 -10.22 -5.65
C ALA A 61 8.26 -8.99 -6.56
N ILE A 62 8.57 -9.08 -7.86
CA ILE A 62 8.27 -8.01 -8.83
C ILE A 62 6.78 -7.67 -8.82
N VAL A 63 5.91 -8.67 -8.88
CA VAL A 63 4.45 -8.48 -8.89
C VAL A 63 3.98 -7.82 -7.59
N SER A 64 4.49 -8.25 -6.43
CA SER A 64 4.18 -7.61 -5.15
C SER A 64 4.60 -6.15 -5.12
N TYR A 65 5.84 -5.80 -5.52
CA TYR A 65 6.28 -4.40 -5.52
C TYR A 65 5.47 -3.54 -6.50
N ARG A 66 5.08 -4.07 -7.65
CA ARG A 66 4.16 -3.39 -8.56
C ARG A 66 2.79 -3.13 -7.92
N SER A 67 2.28 -4.06 -7.10
CA SER A 67 1.02 -3.89 -6.38
C SER A 67 1.08 -2.79 -5.32
N PHE A 68 2.27 -2.44 -4.84
CA PHE A 68 2.49 -1.32 -3.89
C PHE A 68 2.65 0.04 -4.59
N GLY A 69 2.46 0.10 -5.91
CA GLY A 69 2.64 1.32 -6.70
C GLY A 69 4.10 1.63 -7.07
N ILE A 70 5.05 0.75 -6.73
CA ILE A 70 6.47 1.00 -7.00
C ILE A 70 6.74 0.93 -8.50
N ALA A 71 7.41 1.96 -9.03
CA ALA A 71 7.80 2.04 -10.43
C ALA A 71 8.77 0.91 -10.80
N VAL A 72 8.61 0.35 -12.00
CA VAL A 72 9.39 -0.80 -12.48
C VAL A 72 10.90 -0.51 -12.44
N ALA A 73 11.29 0.72 -12.81
CA ALA A 73 12.67 1.19 -12.78
C ALA A 73 13.32 1.09 -11.37
N ASN A 74 12.51 1.16 -10.31
CA ASN A 74 12.99 1.11 -8.93
C ASN A 74 12.94 -0.30 -8.34
N ILE A 75 12.31 -1.27 -9.00
CA ILE A 75 12.16 -2.63 -8.46
C ILE A 75 13.51 -3.35 -8.38
N GLY A 76 14.46 -3.05 -9.29
CA GLY A 76 15.79 -3.66 -9.28
C GLY A 76 16.52 -3.45 -7.95
N THR A 77 16.46 -2.24 -7.38
CA THR A 77 17.13 -1.91 -6.11
C THR A 77 16.50 -2.64 -4.90
N LEU A 78 15.21 -2.97 -4.99
CA LEU A 78 14.50 -3.74 -3.96
C LEU A 78 14.83 -5.24 -4.03
N LEU A 79 15.03 -5.77 -5.24
CA LEU A 79 15.34 -7.19 -5.45
C LEU A 79 16.80 -7.50 -5.13
N ASP A 80 17.69 -6.64 -5.61
CA ASP A 80 19.12 -6.85 -5.54
C ASP A 80 19.61 -6.13 -4.28
N ARG A 81 19.68 -6.88 -3.16
CA ARG A 81 20.09 -6.44 -1.80
C ARG A 81 21.53 -5.90 -1.70
N ASN A 82 22.07 -5.40 -2.80
CA ASN A 82 23.46 -4.99 -3.02
C ASN A 82 23.64 -3.46 -2.94
N GLY A 83 22.56 -2.68 -2.82
CA GLY A 83 22.63 -1.27 -2.49
C GLY A 83 22.77 -1.11 -0.97
N GLY A 84 23.68 -0.26 -0.48
CA GLY A 84 23.92 -0.08 0.96
C GLY A 84 22.70 0.34 1.82
N GLN A 85 21.55 0.64 1.20
CA GLN A 85 20.28 0.83 1.90
C GLN A 85 19.49 -0.48 1.97
N SER A 86 18.98 -0.81 3.16
CA SER A 86 18.15 -2.00 3.33
C SER A 86 16.82 -1.87 2.56
N GLN A 87 16.33 -2.99 2.01
CA GLN A 87 15.00 -3.10 1.39
C GLN A 87 13.89 -2.51 2.28
N THR A 88 13.99 -2.72 3.60
CA THR A 88 13.06 -2.17 4.59
C THR A 88 13.04 -0.64 4.58
N GLN A 89 14.20 0.01 4.41
CA GLN A 89 14.28 1.46 4.38
C GLN A 89 13.59 2.02 3.12
N ILE A 90 13.84 1.43 1.95
CA ILE A 90 13.20 1.86 0.70
C ILE A 90 11.68 1.76 0.80
N LEU A 91 11.16 0.67 1.39
CA LEU A 91 9.72 0.49 1.59
C LEU A 91 9.13 1.50 2.59
N LYS A 92 9.88 1.84 3.66
CA LYS A 92 9.47 2.89 4.61
C LYS A 92 9.44 4.26 3.95
N ASP A 93 10.43 4.57 3.13
CA ASP A 93 10.51 5.84 2.40
C ASP A 93 9.32 5.96 1.43
N HIS A 94 9.05 4.91 0.64
CA HIS A 94 7.88 4.85 -0.25
C HIS A 94 6.55 4.97 0.50
N PHE A 95 6.43 4.34 1.67
CA PHE A 95 5.24 4.50 2.52
C PHE A 95 5.04 5.96 2.96
N ASN A 96 6.10 6.64 3.39
CA ASN A 96 6.04 8.05 3.78
C ASN A 96 5.73 8.98 2.59
N GLU A 97 6.19 8.63 1.39
CA GLU A 97 5.82 9.34 0.15
C GLU A 97 4.33 9.20 -0.15
N LEU A 98 3.77 7.99 -0.02
CA LEU A 98 2.34 7.76 -0.20
C LEU A 98 1.49 8.54 0.81
N GLU A 99 1.89 8.60 2.09
CA GLU A 99 1.18 9.40 3.10
C GLU A 99 1.14 10.89 2.73
N LYS A 100 2.24 11.44 2.21
CA LYS A 100 2.28 12.82 1.71
C LYS A 100 1.37 13.03 0.50
N GLU A 101 1.34 12.07 -0.41
CA GLU A 101 0.46 12.11 -1.59
C GLU A 101 -1.02 12.05 -1.17
N ILE A 102 -1.37 11.20 -0.21
CA ILE A 102 -2.72 11.12 0.36
C ILE A 102 -3.11 12.45 1.00
N ALA A 103 -2.23 13.08 1.79
CA ALA A 103 -2.49 14.38 2.40
C ALA A 103 -2.76 15.45 1.32
N LEU A 104 -1.91 15.51 0.29
CA LEU A 104 -2.09 16.44 -0.83
C LEU A 104 -3.41 16.21 -1.57
N LEU A 105 -3.76 14.96 -1.86
CA LEU A 105 -5.01 14.61 -2.55
C LEU A 105 -6.24 15.00 -1.71
N LYS A 106 -6.17 14.86 -0.37
CA LYS A 106 -7.21 15.34 0.54
C LYS A 106 -7.36 16.86 0.50
N ASP A 107 -6.26 17.60 0.50
CA ASP A 107 -6.30 19.06 0.40
C ASP A 107 -6.88 19.53 -0.94
N GLN A 108 -6.54 18.84 -2.03
CA GLN A 108 -7.14 19.09 -3.34
C GLN A 108 -8.65 18.82 -3.35
N GLN A 109 -9.13 17.74 -2.72
CA GLN A 109 -10.56 17.48 -2.57
C GLN A 109 -11.25 18.62 -1.80
N LYS A 110 -10.68 19.07 -0.68
CA LYS A 110 -11.21 20.19 0.10
C LYS A 110 -11.32 21.46 -0.73
N ALA A 111 -10.29 21.79 -1.51
CA ALA A 111 -10.28 22.98 -2.38
C ALA A 111 -11.35 22.92 -3.47
N ILE A 112 -11.54 21.76 -4.11
CA ILE A 112 -12.58 21.56 -5.13
C ILE A 112 -13.98 21.74 -4.51
N LEU A 113 -14.22 21.20 -3.33
CA LEU A 113 -15.52 21.30 -2.68
C LEU A 113 -15.84 22.71 -2.17
N ALA A 114 -14.83 23.45 -1.72
CA ALA A 114 -14.97 24.86 -1.41
C ALA A 114 -15.39 25.67 -2.66
N LEU A 115 -14.82 25.36 -3.83
CA LEU A 115 -15.21 26.00 -5.10
C LEU A 115 -16.63 25.62 -5.53
N LEU A 116 -17.02 24.36 -5.36
CA LEU A 116 -18.37 23.87 -5.68
C LEU A 116 -19.44 24.37 -4.71
N GLN A 117 -19.05 24.93 -3.55
CA GLN A 117 -19.97 25.31 -2.47
C GLN A 117 -20.78 24.11 -1.94
N GLU A 118 -20.21 22.91 -2.02
CA GLU A 118 -20.83 21.64 -1.62
C GLU A 118 -20.03 20.96 -0.49
N PRO A 119 -19.93 21.57 0.71
CA PRO A 119 -19.13 21.00 1.81
C PRO A 119 -19.65 19.63 2.29
N LYS A 120 -20.94 19.35 2.06
CA LYS A 120 -21.62 18.11 2.48
C LYS A 120 -21.08 16.84 1.80
N LEU A 121 -20.40 16.95 0.66
CA LEU A 121 -19.83 15.78 -0.02
C LEU A 121 -18.62 15.17 0.73
N LEU A 122 -17.94 15.93 1.60
CA LEU A 122 -16.97 15.34 2.56
C LEU A 122 -17.69 14.63 3.69
N GLU A 123 -18.78 15.23 4.18
CA GLU A 123 -19.55 14.75 5.33
C GLU A 123 -20.27 13.43 5.03
N GLU A 124 -20.71 13.18 3.78
CA GLU A 124 -21.40 11.94 3.41
C GLU A 124 -20.54 10.67 3.59
N ASN A 125 -19.20 10.80 3.63
CA ASN A 125 -18.29 9.67 3.84
C ASN A 125 -17.48 9.76 5.15
N MET A 126 -17.71 10.77 5.99
CA MET A 126 -16.98 10.97 7.25
C MET A 126 -17.94 11.02 8.45
N VAL A 127 -17.55 10.41 9.57
CA VAL A 127 -18.29 10.56 10.81
C VAL A 127 -17.98 11.96 11.36
N THR A 128 -18.96 12.86 11.38
CA THR A 128 -18.79 14.18 12.00
C THR A 128 -18.68 14.05 13.53
N LYS A 129 -18.15 15.09 14.19
CA LYS A 129 -18.15 15.18 15.66
C LYS A 129 -19.54 14.95 16.27
N GLU A 130 -20.57 15.59 15.74
CA GLU A 130 -21.94 15.47 16.24
C GLU A 130 -22.42 14.02 16.12
N ARG A 131 -22.16 13.39 14.96
CA ARG A 131 -22.53 12.01 14.71
C ARG A 131 -21.77 11.03 15.60
N TRP A 132 -20.49 11.28 15.83
CA TRP A 132 -19.68 10.49 16.77
C TRP A 132 -20.24 10.56 18.20
N VAL A 133 -20.56 11.76 18.68
CA VAL A 133 -21.15 11.96 20.01
C VAL A 133 -22.51 11.26 20.13
N GLU A 134 -23.35 11.30 19.09
CA GLU A 134 -24.61 10.54 19.05
C GLU A 134 -24.39 9.02 19.17
N ILE A 135 -23.44 8.47 18.41
CA ILE A 135 -23.11 7.03 18.43
C ILE A 135 -22.62 6.61 19.82
N MET A 136 -21.75 7.42 20.44
CA MET A 136 -21.22 7.14 21.78
C MET A 136 -22.34 7.15 22.83
N LYS A 137 -23.20 8.17 22.80
CA LYS A 137 -24.38 8.25 23.69
C LYS A 137 -25.33 7.07 23.50
N ALA A 138 -25.63 6.70 22.26
CA ALA A 138 -26.47 5.55 21.94
C ALA A 138 -25.85 4.23 22.40
N SER A 139 -24.52 4.18 22.50
CA SER A 139 -23.74 3.04 23.01
C SER A 139 -23.60 3.03 24.54
N GLY A 140 -24.25 3.95 25.25
CA GLY A 140 -24.25 4.04 26.71
C GLY A 140 -23.09 4.82 27.32
N PHE A 141 -22.32 5.56 26.52
CA PHE A 141 -21.33 6.50 27.06
C PHE A 141 -22.01 7.80 27.50
N ASP A 142 -21.93 8.09 28.79
CA ASP A 142 -22.29 9.40 29.33
C ASP A 142 -21.14 10.41 29.18
N GLU A 143 -21.37 11.66 29.59
CA GLU A 143 -20.37 12.72 29.49
C GLU A 143 -19.08 12.42 30.27
N GLN A 144 -19.18 11.75 31.42
CA GLN A 144 -18.03 11.43 32.25
C GLN A 144 -17.19 10.31 31.60
N ALA A 145 -17.84 9.30 31.06
CA ALA A 145 -17.19 8.22 30.31
C ALA A 145 -16.49 8.76 29.07
N MET A 146 -17.11 9.68 28.32
CA MET A 146 -16.49 10.33 27.17
C MET A 146 -15.26 11.16 27.56
N ARG A 147 -15.35 11.97 28.64
CA ARG A 147 -14.18 12.72 29.16
C ARG A 147 -13.03 11.80 29.57
N THR A 148 -13.35 10.71 30.28
CA THR A 148 -12.37 9.73 30.72
C THR A 148 -11.70 9.04 29.51
N TRP A 149 -12.48 8.72 28.48
CA TRP A 149 -11.98 8.17 27.23
C TRP A 149 -10.99 9.13 26.54
N HIS A 150 -11.35 10.41 26.38
CA HIS A 150 -10.47 11.42 25.78
C HIS A 150 -9.16 11.58 26.55
N GLN A 151 -9.23 11.67 27.88
CA GLN A 151 -8.03 11.79 28.73
C GLN A 151 -7.11 10.57 28.61
N ASN A 152 -7.68 9.37 28.56
CA ASN A 152 -6.91 8.14 28.38
C ASN A 152 -6.30 8.07 26.97
N PHE A 153 -7.04 8.44 25.93
CA PHE A 153 -6.55 8.42 24.56
C PHE A 153 -5.40 9.43 24.36
N GLU A 154 -5.57 10.67 24.83
CA GLU A 154 -4.51 11.68 24.81
C GLU A 154 -3.24 11.21 25.54
N LYS A 155 -3.39 10.53 26.69
CA LYS A 155 -2.26 10.03 27.48
C LYS A 155 -1.55 8.86 26.81
N MET A 156 -2.28 7.96 26.16
CA MET A 156 -1.73 6.74 25.57
C MET A 156 -1.16 6.98 24.17
N GLU A 157 -1.86 7.75 23.34
CA GLU A 157 -1.59 7.92 21.91
C GLU A 157 -1.88 9.36 21.46
N PRO A 158 -1.10 10.37 21.91
CA PRO A 158 -1.39 11.79 21.68
C PRO A 158 -1.40 12.19 20.20
N GLU A 159 -0.54 11.59 19.39
CA GLU A 159 -0.48 11.85 17.94
C GLU A 159 -1.71 11.26 17.21
N GLU A 160 -2.16 10.07 17.62
CA GLU A 160 -3.36 9.44 17.03
C GLU A 160 -4.64 10.11 17.51
N HIS A 161 -4.68 10.63 18.74
CA HIS A 161 -5.81 11.42 19.21
C HIS A 161 -5.98 12.72 18.39
N GLN A 162 -4.88 13.41 18.05
CA GLN A 162 -4.91 14.56 17.15
C GLN A 162 -5.52 14.19 15.79
N LYS A 163 -4.98 13.17 15.12
CA LYS A 163 -5.48 12.69 13.82
C LYS A 163 -6.95 12.28 13.89
N PHE A 164 -7.37 11.66 14.98
CA PHE A 164 -8.76 11.27 15.21
C PHE A 164 -9.67 12.49 15.27
N LEU A 165 -9.32 13.53 16.04
CA LEU A 165 -10.15 14.73 16.13
C LEU A 165 -10.22 15.48 14.80
N GLU A 166 -9.11 15.58 14.07
CA GLU A 166 -9.07 16.12 12.70
C GLU A 166 -9.98 15.32 11.75
N SER A 167 -10.03 13.99 11.93
CA SER A 167 -10.90 13.11 11.12
C SER A 167 -12.39 13.30 11.39
N LEU A 168 -12.76 13.87 12.54
CA LEU A 168 -14.15 14.23 12.85
C LEU A 168 -14.56 15.60 12.27
N GLY A 169 -13.65 16.24 11.52
CA GLY A 169 -13.87 17.57 10.95
C GLY A 169 -13.76 18.71 11.95
N ILE A 170 -13.12 18.48 13.10
CA ILE A 170 -12.92 19.48 14.15
C ILE A 170 -11.76 20.40 13.75
N ASP A 171 -11.93 21.71 13.90
CA ASP A 171 -10.88 22.69 13.61
C ASP A 171 -9.79 22.76 14.69
N ASP A 172 -8.64 23.33 14.34
CA ASP A 172 -7.45 23.38 15.21
C ASP A 172 -7.70 24.09 16.55
N GLU A 173 -8.55 25.14 16.57
CA GLU A 173 -8.85 25.91 17.79
C GLU A 173 -9.69 25.07 18.75
N GLU A 174 -10.70 24.38 18.23
CA GLU A 174 -11.52 23.47 19.00
C GLU A 174 -10.72 22.23 19.46
N ILE A 175 -9.86 21.66 18.61
CA ILE A 175 -8.97 20.56 19.00
C ILE A 175 -8.08 20.97 20.16
N ALA A 176 -7.47 22.15 20.09
CA ALA A 176 -6.65 22.67 21.18
C ALA A 176 -7.45 22.89 22.47
N ALA A 177 -8.76 23.14 22.39
CA ALA A 177 -9.63 23.22 23.56
C ALA A 177 -9.98 21.84 24.12
N ILE A 178 -10.28 20.85 23.27
CA ILE A 178 -10.63 19.48 23.66
C ILE A 178 -9.46 18.76 24.33
N ARG A 179 -8.24 18.98 23.84
CA ARG A 179 -7.02 18.33 24.34
C ARG A 179 -6.47 18.95 25.63
N LYS A 180 -7.09 20.03 26.13
CA LYS A 180 -6.69 20.61 27.43
C LYS A 180 -7.05 19.66 28.58
N PRO A 181 -6.15 19.50 29.57
CA PRO A 181 -6.34 18.61 30.70
C PRO A 181 -7.50 19.00 31.62
#